data_AF-A0A482UZE9-F1
#
_entry.id   AF-A0A482UZE9-F1
#
_cell.length_a   1.000
_cell.length_b   1.000
_cell.length_c   1.000
_cell.angle_alpha   90.00
_cell.angle_beta   90.00
_cell.angle_gamma   90.00
#
_symmetry.space_group_name_H-M   'P 1'
#
loop_
_entity.id
_entity.type
_entity.pdbx_description
1 polymer ?
#
loop_
_entity_poly.entity_id
_entity_poly.type
_entity_poly.pdbx_seq_one_letter_code
_entity_poly.pdbx_strand_id
1 'polypeptide(L)'
;MSRQDDRLATINRNVKKPTSAASSTDPFFDFLSSAYKSAEKAISTSTKLEEAYLLGTKYTLDEHGKAQFEHHAQSLFRLTYRRDFPPLSPYNITTDAGWGCMIRAVQMMMAEVFRVHYLGRGQSFFFSA
;
A
#
# COMPACT_ATOMS: atom_id res chain seq x y z
N MET A 1 -8.18 -18.34 -22.94
CA MET A 1 -8.09 -18.98 -21.61
C MET A 1 -6.63 -19.17 -21.25
N SER A 2 -6.27 -19.04 -19.97
CA SER A 2 -4.95 -19.31 -19.34
C SER A 2 -3.83 -18.25 -19.42
N ARG A 3 -4.09 -16.97 -19.10
CA ARG A 3 -3.00 -15.97 -18.88
C ARG A 3 -3.09 -15.15 -17.59
N GLN A 4 -4.18 -15.29 -16.82
CA GLN A 4 -4.35 -14.63 -15.52
C GLN A 4 -3.92 -15.52 -14.34
N ASP A 5 -3.96 -16.84 -14.51
CA ASP A 5 -3.64 -17.80 -13.45
C ASP A 5 -2.14 -17.84 -13.10
N ASP A 6 -1.26 -17.47 -14.03
CA ASP A 6 0.20 -17.44 -13.81
C ASP A 6 0.67 -16.29 -12.89
N ARG A 7 -0.12 -15.22 -12.77
CA ARG A 7 0.22 -14.08 -11.88
C ARG A 7 -0.05 -14.39 -10.42
N LEU A 8 -0.97 -15.30 -10.11
CA LEU A 8 -1.30 -15.68 -8.74
C LEU A 8 -0.32 -16.70 -8.16
N ALA A 9 0.35 -17.50 -9.00
CA ALA A 9 1.36 -18.46 -8.56
C ALA A 9 2.71 -17.82 -8.15
N THR A 10 2.97 -16.57 -8.54
CA THR A 10 4.24 -15.89 -8.23
C THR A 10 4.22 -15.15 -6.88
N ILE A 11 3.04 -14.90 -6.30
CA ILE A 11 2.90 -14.18 -5.03
C ILE A 11 3.28 -15.09 -3.84
N ASN A 12 3.37 -16.40 -4.03
CA ASN A 12 3.72 -17.35 -2.98
C ASN A 12 5.16 -17.88 -3.10
N ARG A 13 6.14 -16.97 -3.19
CA ARG A 13 7.55 -17.33 -2.98
C ARG A 13 8.10 -16.59 -1.78
N ASN A 14 8.20 -17.33 -0.68
CA ASN A 14 9.15 -17.10 0.40
C ASN A 14 9.36 -15.63 0.75
N VAL A 15 8.54 -15.11 1.66
CA VAL A 15 9.02 -14.07 2.57
C VAL A 15 10.22 -14.66 3.28
N LYS A 16 11.42 -14.41 2.73
CA LYS A 16 12.68 -14.75 3.35
C LYS A 16 12.65 -14.00 4.67
N LYS A 17 12.51 -14.75 5.77
CA LYS A 17 12.70 -14.23 7.12
C LYS A 17 14.02 -13.44 7.08
N PRO A 18 14.04 -12.14 7.41
CA PRO A 18 15.25 -11.34 7.30
C PRO A 18 16.34 -12.04 8.10
N THR A 19 17.36 -12.47 7.36
CA THR A 19 18.57 -13.08 7.91
C THR A 19 19.23 -12.07 8.83
N SER A 20 19.45 -12.54 10.06
CA SER A 20 20.14 -11.93 11.19
C SER A 20 21.16 -10.81 10.90
N ALA A 21 21.14 -9.84 11.83
CA ALA A 21 22.25 -9.02 12.30
C ALA A 21 22.58 -7.71 11.54
N ALA A 22 21.90 -6.63 11.94
CA ALA A 22 22.54 -5.35 12.23
C ALA A 22 21.73 -4.65 13.32
N SER A 23 22.29 -4.55 14.52
CA SER A 23 21.71 -3.82 15.65
C SER A 23 21.67 -2.32 15.35
N SER A 24 20.56 -1.85 14.79
CA SER A 24 20.19 -0.43 14.83
C SER A 24 19.02 -0.33 15.80
N THR A 25 19.30 0.20 16.99
CA THR A 25 18.28 0.51 18.00
C THR A 25 17.57 1.78 17.54
N ASP A 26 16.75 1.67 16.49
CA ASP A 26 15.83 2.75 16.11
C ASP A 26 14.51 2.52 16.83
N PRO A 27 14.20 3.29 17.89
CA PRO A 27 12.99 3.08 18.71
C PRO A 27 11.71 3.19 17.88
N PHE A 28 11.77 3.96 16.79
CA PHE A 28 10.69 4.09 15.82
C PHE A 28 10.45 2.81 15.04
N PHE A 29 11.51 2.12 14.58
CA PHE A 29 11.39 0.87 13.85
C PHE A 29 10.87 -0.26 14.75
N ASP A 30 11.34 -0.31 15.99
CA ASP A 30 10.87 -1.28 16.98
C ASP A 30 9.39 -1.07 17.33
N PHE A 31 8.96 0.19 17.47
CA PHE A 31 7.56 0.53 17.68
C PHE A 31 6.69 0.09 16.50
N LEU A 32 7.08 0.42 15.26
CA LEU A 32 6.33 0.01 14.08
C LEU A 32 6.29 -1.51 13.90
N SER A 33 7.41 -2.20 14.17
CA SER A 33 7.51 -3.65 14.12
C SER A 33 6.61 -4.32 15.16
N SER A 34 6.56 -3.77 16.37
CA SER A 34 5.67 -4.24 17.44
C SER A 34 4.20 -4.03 17.08
N ALA A 35 3.84 -2.84 16.60
CA ALA A 35 2.49 -2.51 16.15
C ALA A 35 2.04 -3.43 15.01
N TYR A 36 2.92 -3.69 14.03
CA TYR A 36 2.66 -4.60 12.93
C TYR A 36 2.40 -6.04 13.41
N LYS A 37 3.26 -6.60 14.27
CA LYS A 37 3.08 -7.95 14.84
C LYS A 37 1.80 -8.07 15.66
N SER A 38 1.43 -7.01 16.38
CA SER A 38 0.18 -6.96 17.15
C SER A 38 -1.03 -7.03 16.22
N ALA A 39 -1.00 -6.26 15.12
CA ALA A 39 -2.04 -6.29 14.09
C ALA A 39 -2.13 -7.66 13.40
N GLU A 40 -1.00 -8.28 13.03
CA GLU A 40 -0.98 -9.62 12.43
C GLU A 40 -1.62 -10.67 13.34
N LYS A 41 -1.30 -10.64 14.65
CA LYS A 41 -1.88 -11.57 15.62
C LYS A 41 -3.39 -11.36 15.79
N ALA A 42 -3.86 -10.11 15.76
CA ALA A 42 -5.28 -9.81 15.80
C ALA A 42 -6.00 -10.32 14.53
N ILE A 43 -5.39 -10.14 13.36
CA ILE A 43 -5.92 -10.60 12.07
C ILE A 43 -5.96 -12.14 12.01
N SER A 44 -4.93 -12.83 12.50
CA SER A 44 -4.87 -14.30 12.49
C SER A 44 -5.87 -14.97 13.46
N THR A 45 -6.31 -14.24 14.49
CA THR A 45 -7.25 -14.76 15.51
C THR A 45 -8.70 -14.56 15.08
N SER A 46 -8.97 -13.66 14.11
CA SER A 46 -10.33 -13.39 13.65
C SER A 46 -10.85 -14.51 12.76
N THR A 47 -11.99 -15.09 13.15
CA THR A 47 -12.84 -15.89 12.27
C THR A 47 -13.19 -15.10 11.01
N LYS A 48 -13.38 -15.81 9.89
CA LYS A 48 -13.68 -15.34 8.52
C LYS A 48 -14.13 -13.87 8.46
N LEU A 49 -13.27 -13.01 7.91
CA LEU A 49 -13.61 -11.62 7.66
C LEU A 49 -14.74 -11.59 6.62
N GLU A 50 -15.93 -11.15 7.02
CA GLU A 50 -17.08 -10.99 6.11
C GLU A 50 -17.09 -9.59 5.46
N GLU A 51 -16.30 -8.66 6.01
CA GLU A 51 -16.33 -7.25 5.63
C GLU A 51 -14.91 -6.65 5.60
N ALA A 52 -14.72 -5.67 4.72
CA ALA A 52 -13.52 -4.87 4.62
C ALA A 52 -13.87 -3.38 4.57
N TYR A 53 -12.96 -2.53 5.05
CA TYR A 53 -13.10 -1.08 4.98
C TYR A 53 -11.97 -0.47 4.16
N LEU A 54 -12.30 0.42 3.24
CA LEU A 54 -11.34 1.21 2.46
C LEU A 54 -11.74 2.68 2.50
N LEU A 55 -10.91 3.51 3.14
CA LEU A 55 -11.10 4.96 3.26
C LEU A 55 -12.51 5.36 3.76
N GLY A 56 -13.02 4.60 4.74
CA GLY A 56 -14.35 4.79 5.34
C GLY A 56 -15.51 4.16 4.57
N THR A 57 -15.25 3.50 3.44
CA THR A 57 -16.26 2.74 2.68
C THR A 57 -16.22 1.27 3.09
N LYS A 58 -17.39 0.71 3.43
CA LYS A 58 -17.56 -0.69 3.81
C LYS A 58 -17.83 -1.56 2.57
N TYR A 59 -17.18 -2.71 2.51
CA TYR A 59 -17.32 -3.72 1.47
C TYR A 59 -17.66 -5.07 2.09
N THR A 60 -18.57 -5.81 1.49
CA THR A 60 -18.74 -7.24 1.76
C THR A 60 -17.63 -8.02 1.06
N LEU A 61 -17.20 -9.14 1.63
CA LEU A 61 -16.18 -10.01 1.05
C LEU A 61 -16.78 -11.19 0.26
N ASP A 62 -17.97 -10.99 -0.29
CA ASP A 62 -18.55 -11.81 -1.36
C ASP A 62 -17.86 -11.51 -2.71
N GLU A 63 -18.15 -12.30 -3.74
CA GLU A 63 -17.48 -12.17 -5.05
C GLU A 63 -17.63 -10.76 -5.65
N HIS A 64 -18.83 -10.20 -5.56
CA HIS A 64 -19.12 -8.86 -6.08
C HIS A 64 -18.47 -7.75 -5.23
N GLY A 65 -18.59 -7.82 -3.89
CA GLY A 65 -17.97 -6.84 -3.00
C GLY A 65 -16.45 -6.84 -3.07
N LYS A 66 -15.84 -8.01 -3.29
CA LYS A 66 -14.40 -8.13 -3.56
C LYS A 66 -14.00 -7.42 -4.87
N ALA A 67 -14.73 -7.61 -5.95
CA ALA A 67 -14.45 -6.93 -7.22
C ALA A 67 -14.57 -5.39 -7.08
N GLN A 68 -15.58 -4.91 -6.33
CA GLN A 68 -15.73 -3.48 -6.04
C GLN A 68 -14.60 -2.93 -5.16
N PHE A 69 -14.17 -3.70 -4.15
CA PHE A 69 -13.02 -3.35 -3.31
C PHE A 69 -11.75 -3.25 -4.15
N GLU A 70 -11.47 -4.23 -5.00
CA GLU A 70 -10.30 -4.24 -5.88
C GLU A 70 -10.33 -3.07 -6.86
N HIS A 71 -11.49 -2.78 -7.45
CA HIS A 71 -11.66 -1.62 -8.33
C HIS A 71 -11.40 -0.29 -7.60
N HIS A 72 -11.94 -0.11 -6.39
CA HIS A 72 -11.67 1.08 -5.60
C HIS A 72 -10.18 1.18 -5.24
N ALA A 73 -9.55 0.08 -4.80
CA ALA A 73 -8.13 0.04 -4.47
C ALA A 73 -7.21 0.35 -5.66
N GLN A 74 -7.60 -0.04 -6.88
CA GLN A 74 -6.87 0.27 -8.12
C GLN A 74 -7.05 1.72 -8.56
N SER A 75 -8.17 2.36 -8.22
CA SER A 75 -8.41 3.78 -8.52
C SER A 75 -7.62 4.74 -7.63
N LEU A 76 -7.01 4.25 -6.53
CA LEU A 76 -6.21 5.07 -5.63
C LEU A 76 -4.84 5.39 -6.22
N PHE A 77 -4.34 6.60 -5.94
CA PHE A 77 -3.00 7.01 -6.32
C PHE A 77 -1.95 6.16 -5.58
N ARG A 78 -1.25 5.31 -6.33
CA ARG A 78 -0.11 4.53 -5.81
C ARG A 78 1.20 5.17 -6.23
N LEU A 79 1.87 5.81 -5.27
CA LEU A 79 3.17 6.44 -5.46
C LEU A 79 4.25 5.60 -4.78
N THR A 80 5.21 5.14 -5.56
CA THR A 80 6.36 4.36 -5.11
C THR A 80 7.64 5.18 -5.27
N TYR A 81 8.75 4.64 -4.75
CA TYR A 81 10.07 5.18 -5.03
C TYR A 81 10.30 5.37 -6.53
N ARG A 82 11.05 6.42 -6.85
CA ARG A 82 11.51 6.77 -8.19
C ARG A 82 13.02 6.94 -8.17
N ARG A 83 13.60 6.78 -9.35
CA ARG A 83 15.02 6.98 -9.64
C ARG A 83 15.12 7.82 -10.89
N ASP A 84 16.32 8.36 -11.11
CA ASP A 84 16.69 9.11 -12.31
C ASP A 84 15.82 10.37 -12.52
N PHE A 85 15.28 10.93 -11.43
CA PHE A 85 14.68 12.26 -11.49
C PHE A 85 15.77 13.34 -11.52
N PRO A 86 15.48 14.53 -12.10
CA PRO A 86 16.43 15.64 -12.11
C PRO A 86 16.98 15.93 -10.71
N PRO A 87 18.30 16.14 -10.55
CA PRO A 87 18.92 16.32 -9.24
C PRO A 87 18.21 17.41 -8.41
N LEU A 88 17.86 17.07 -7.17
CA LEU A 88 17.14 17.98 -6.26
C LEU A 88 18.07 19.02 -5.65
N SER A 89 18.29 20.15 -6.34
CA SER A 89 19.12 21.25 -5.84
C SER A 89 18.75 21.67 -4.40
N PRO A 90 19.73 21.86 -3.49
CA PRO A 90 21.19 21.83 -3.69
C PRO A 90 21.83 20.42 -3.59
N TYR A 91 21.03 19.38 -3.36
CA TYR A 91 21.50 18.03 -3.13
C TYR A 91 21.54 17.24 -4.46
N ASN A 92 22.65 16.59 -4.78
CA ASN A 92 22.77 15.77 -5.99
C ASN A 92 22.03 14.41 -5.87
N ILE A 93 20.85 14.42 -5.27
CA ILE A 93 20.01 13.24 -5.06
C ILE A 93 19.08 13.08 -6.27
N THR A 94 19.06 11.88 -6.84
CA THR A 94 18.25 11.52 -8.02
C THR A 94 17.32 10.32 -7.74
N THR A 95 17.30 9.83 -6.50
CA THR A 95 16.46 8.70 -6.05
C THR A 95 15.91 8.97 -4.66
N ASP A 96 14.66 8.59 -4.43
CA ASP A 96 14.03 8.63 -3.11
C ASP A 96 14.00 7.26 -2.40
N ALA A 97 14.65 6.25 -2.97
CA ALA A 97 14.79 4.94 -2.35
C ALA A 97 15.57 5.03 -1.02
N GLY A 98 15.00 4.47 0.06
CA GLY A 98 15.63 4.40 1.38
C GLY A 98 15.30 5.56 2.32
N TRP A 99 14.82 6.70 1.80
CA TRP A 99 14.47 7.88 2.62
C TRP A 99 13.10 8.49 2.28
N GLY A 100 12.55 8.20 1.10
CA GLY A 100 11.33 8.82 0.59
C GLY A 100 10.01 8.19 1.04
N CYS A 101 10.01 7.14 1.87
CA CYS A 101 8.78 6.37 2.16
C CYS A 101 7.67 7.24 2.75
N MET A 102 8.01 8.07 3.75
CA MET A 102 7.08 8.99 4.38
C MET A 102 6.59 10.06 3.41
N ILE A 103 7.48 10.56 2.54
CA ILE A 103 7.12 11.56 1.53
C ILE A 103 6.11 10.96 0.53
N ARG A 104 6.35 9.73 0.04
CA ARG A 104 5.40 9.04 -0.85
C ARG A 104 4.07 8.77 -0.18
N ALA A 105 4.05 8.39 1.11
CA ALA A 105 2.82 8.22 1.87
C ALA A 105 2.02 9.53 1.98
N VAL A 106 2.67 10.66 2.29
CA VAL A 106 2.03 11.98 2.33
C VAL A 106 1.50 12.38 0.94
N GLN A 107 2.26 12.13 -0.12
CA GLN A 107 1.79 12.41 -1.48
C GLN A 107 0.53 11.62 -1.83
N MET A 108 0.46 10.33 -1.46
CA MET A 108 -0.75 9.52 -1.67
C MET A 108 -1.94 10.04 -0.85
N MET A 109 -1.71 10.41 0.42
CA MET A 109 -2.75 10.99 1.27
C MET A 109 -3.27 12.32 0.72
N MET A 110 -2.39 13.22 0.28
CA MET A 110 -2.76 14.51 -0.30
C MET A 110 -3.49 14.35 -1.64
N ALA A 111 -3.05 13.40 -2.48
CA ALA A 111 -3.74 13.09 -3.73
C ALA A 111 -5.18 12.62 -3.48
N GLU A 112 -5.40 11.81 -2.44
CA GLU A 112 -6.74 11.39 -2.03
C GLU A 112 -7.58 12.57 -1.50
N VAL A 113 -6.99 13.46 -0.70
CA VAL A 113 -7.65 14.69 -0.25
C VAL A 113 -8.10 15.53 -1.44
N PHE A 114 -7.23 15.73 -2.43
CA PHE A 114 -7.58 16.48 -3.63
C PHE A 114 -8.65 15.77 -4.46
N ARG A 115 -8.56 14.45 -4.63
CA ARG A 115 -9.57 13.67 -5.32
C ARG A 115 -10.96 13.89 -4.69
N VAL A 116 -11.05 13.75 -3.37
CA VAL A 116 -12.30 13.94 -2.62
C VAL A 116 -12.77 15.40 -2.67
N HIS A 117 -11.87 16.37 -2.54
CA HIS A 117 -12.20 17.79 -2.53
C HIS A 117 -12.77 18.27 -3.88
N TYR A 118 -12.17 17.83 -4.99
CA TYR A 118 -12.54 18.32 -6.32
C TYR A 118 -13.60 17.47 -7.03
N LEU A 119 -13.70 16.17 -6.76
CA LEU A 119 -14.59 15.25 -7.48
C LEU A 119 -15.71 14.67 -6.61
N GLY A 120 -15.61 14.87 -5.29
CA GLY A 120 -16.52 14.24 -4.33
C GLY A 120 -16.13 12.79 -3.98
N ARG A 121 -16.69 12.29 -2.88
CA ARG A 121 -16.50 10.89 -2.44
C ARG A 121 -17.26 9.96 -3.39
N GLY A 122 -16.66 8.83 -3.74
CA GLY A 122 -17.28 7.79 -4.57
C GLY A 122 -16.99 7.88 -6.08
N GLN A 123 -16.34 8.95 -6.55
CA GLN A 123 -15.91 9.03 -7.95
C GLN A 123 -14.58 8.30 -8.14
N SER A 124 -14.59 7.16 -8.82
CA SER A 124 -13.38 6.44 -9.20
C SER A 124 -12.64 7.20 -10.29
N PHE A 125 -11.40 7.61 -10.00
CA PHE A 125 -10.52 8.17 -11.02
C PHE A 125 -10.01 7.00 -11.87
N PHE A 126 -10.43 6.93 -13.12
CA PHE A 126 -9.95 5.92 -14.05
C PHE A 126 -8.87 6.52 -14.94
N PHE A 127 -7.63 6.09 -14.74
CA PHE A 127 -6.55 6.41 -15.68
C PHE A 127 -6.66 5.42 -16.84
N SER A 128 -7.31 5.85 -17.94
CA SER A 128 -7.19 5.12 -19.21
C SER A 128 -5.77 5.34 -19.72
N ALA A 129 -4.90 4.35 -19.52
CA ALA A 129 -3.55 4.30 -20.08
C ALA A 129 -3.51 3.40 -21.30
#